data_AF-A0A355UF35-F1
#
_entry.id   AF-A0A355UF35-F1
#
_cell.length_a   1.000
_cell.length_b   1.000
_cell.length_c   1.000
_cell.angle_alpha   90.00
_cell.angle_beta   90.00
_cell.angle_gamma   90.00
#
_symmetry.space_group_name_H-M   'P 1'
#
loop_
_entity.id
_entity.type
_entity.pdbx_description
1 polymer ?
#
loop_
_entity_poly.entity_id
_entity_poly.type
_entity_poly.pdbx_seq_one_letter_code
_entity_poly.pdbx_strand_id
1 'polypeptide(L)'
;MAAKRDYYEILGVSKTATDEELKKSYRKLALKFHPDRNPNDKDAEEKFKEAAEAYEVLSNKEKRAKYDQFGHAGVDGPGFGGAGAGMN
;
A
#
# COMPACT_ATOMS: atom_id res chain seq x y z
N MET A 1 -5.37 -19.62 1.26
CA MET A 1 -4.60 -18.46 1.79
C MET A 1 -4.28 -17.58 0.62
N ALA A 2 -5.05 -16.51 0.39
CA ALA A 2 -4.74 -15.57 -0.68
C ALA A 2 -3.44 -14.84 -0.28
N ALA A 3 -2.40 -14.95 -1.11
CA ALA A 3 -1.22 -14.13 -0.93
C ALA A 3 -1.63 -12.65 -1.03
N LYS A 4 -1.10 -11.79 -0.14
CA LYS A 4 -1.26 -10.33 -0.27
C LYS A 4 -0.82 -9.91 -1.68
N ARG A 5 -1.57 -9.00 -2.30
CA ARG A 5 -1.26 -8.50 -3.65
C ARG A 5 0.06 -7.72 -3.63
N ASP A 6 0.84 -7.85 -4.70
CA ASP A 6 2.11 -7.14 -4.83
C ASP A 6 1.86 -5.62 -4.81
N TYR A 7 2.67 -4.87 -4.04
CA TYR A 7 2.49 -3.44 -3.84
C TYR A 7 2.64 -2.64 -5.15
N TYR A 8 3.46 -3.11 -6.08
CA TYR A 8 3.59 -2.51 -7.40
C TYR A 8 2.31 -2.70 -8.22
N GLU A 9 1.66 -3.86 -8.09
CA GLU A 9 0.37 -4.11 -8.74
C GLU A 9 -0.77 -3.32 -8.11
N ILE A 10 -0.79 -3.19 -6.77
CA ILE A 10 -1.77 -2.35 -6.07
C ILE A 10 -1.67 -0.90 -6.55
N LEU A 11 -0.46 -0.35 -6.64
CA LEU A 11 -0.24 0.99 -7.17
C LEU A 11 -0.37 1.05 -8.69
N GLY A 12 -0.42 -0.08 -9.40
CA GLY A 12 -0.47 -0.12 -10.87
C GLY A 12 0.78 0.50 -11.53
N VAL A 13 1.95 0.27 -10.95
CA VAL A 13 3.24 0.81 -11.40
C VAL A 13 4.27 -0.30 -11.63
N SER A 14 5.33 0.00 -12.37
CA SER A 14 6.44 -0.94 -12.56
C SER A 14 7.29 -1.09 -11.30
N LYS A 15 7.97 -2.23 -11.14
CA LYS A 15 9.01 -2.42 -10.10
C LYS A 15 10.17 -1.42 -10.21
N THR A 16 10.36 -0.85 -11.39
CA THR A 16 11.35 0.20 -11.68
C THR A 16 10.80 1.61 -11.49
N ALA A 17 9.57 1.77 -10.98
CA ALA A 17 8.94 3.07 -10.83
C ALA A 17 9.75 3.98 -9.91
N THR A 18 9.82 5.24 -10.33
CA THR A 18 10.41 6.36 -9.58
C THR A 18 9.53 6.78 -8.41
N ASP A 19 10.10 7.47 -7.42
CA ASP A 19 9.35 8.08 -6.31
C ASP A 19 8.21 8.99 -6.79
N GLU A 20 8.43 9.72 -7.88
CA GLU A 20 7.41 10.59 -8.48
C GLU A 20 6.24 9.80 -9.05
N GLU A 21 6.51 8.68 -9.73
CA GLU A 21 5.47 7.78 -10.25
C GLU A 21 4.68 7.12 -9.13
N LEU A 22 5.36 6.66 -8.08
CA LEU A 22 4.71 6.09 -6.89
C LEU A 22 3.75 7.10 -6.24
N LYS A 23 4.22 8.33 -6.03
CA LYS A 23 3.42 9.41 -5.43
C LYS A 23 2.24 9.80 -6.32
N LYS A 24 2.45 9.89 -7.64
CA LYS A 24 1.39 10.22 -8.60
C LYS A 24 0.33 9.13 -8.65
N SER A 25 0.73 7.86 -8.67
CA SER A 25 -0.21 6.76 -8.71
C SER A 25 -1.00 6.63 -7.41
N TYR A 26 -0.31 6.72 -6.25
CA TYR A 26 -0.97 6.74 -4.95
C TYR A 26 -2.01 7.86 -4.86
N ARG A 27 -1.66 9.09 -5.25
CA ARG A 27 -2.63 10.20 -5.26
C ARG A 27 -3.86 9.91 -6.11
N LYS A 28 -3.68 9.29 -7.28
CA LYS A 28 -4.79 8.92 -8.17
C LYS A 28 -5.70 7.87 -7.52
N LEU A 29 -5.13 6.84 -6.90
CA LEU A 29 -5.89 5.80 -6.21
C LEU A 29 -6.56 6.31 -4.94
N ALA A 30 -5.86 7.12 -4.14
CA ALA A 30 -6.40 7.75 -2.93
C ALA A 30 -7.61 8.63 -3.24
N LEU A 31 -7.58 9.39 -4.34
CA LEU A 31 -8.74 10.16 -4.80
C LEU A 31 -9.86 9.26 -5.37
N LYS A 32 -9.51 8.18 -6.08
CA LYS A 32 -10.48 7.25 -6.66
C LYS A 32 -11.26 6.49 -5.59
N PHE A 33 -10.57 6.04 -4.55
CA PHE A 33 -11.10 5.21 -3.47
C PHE A 33 -11.34 5.99 -2.17
N HIS A 34 -11.30 7.32 -2.23
CA HIS A 34 -11.52 8.17 -1.06
C HIS A 34 -12.91 7.89 -0.43
N PRO A 35 -13.03 7.80 0.90
CA PRO A 35 -14.31 7.53 1.57
C PRO A 35 -15.37 8.60 1.31
N ASP A 36 -14.97 9.86 1.12
CA ASP A 36 -15.88 10.96 0.77
C ASP A 36 -16.57 10.73 -0.60
N ARG A 37 -15.88 10.09 -1.55
CA ARG A 37 -16.41 9.82 -2.89
C ARG A 37 -17.06 8.45 -2.99
N ASN A 38 -16.74 7.54 -2.07
CA ASN A 38 -17.24 6.17 -2.02
C ASN A 38 -17.79 5.87 -0.61
N PRO A 39 -18.83 6.60 -0.17
CA PRO A 39 -19.38 6.40 1.17
C PRO A 39 -19.97 5.00 1.30
N ASN A 40 -19.63 4.29 2.39
CA ASN A 40 -20.06 2.92 2.69
C ASN A 40 -19.59 1.84 1.71
N ASP A 41 -18.63 2.14 0.82
CA ASP A 41 -18.02 1.15 -0.07
C ASP A 41 -16.83 0.48 0.63
N LYS A 42 -17.07 -0.74 1.13
CA LYS A 42 -16.04 -1.54 1.79
C LYS A 42 -14.90 -1.94 0.85
N ASP A 43 -15.19 -2.18 -0.43
CA ASP A 43 -14.17 -2.55 -1.41
C ASP A 43 -13.27 -1.34 -1.74
N ALA A 44 -13.85 -0.13 -1.81
CA ALA A 44 -13.07 1.10 -1.91
C ALA A 44 -12.20 1.33 -0.66
N GLU A 45 -12.74 1.09 0.54
CA GLU A 45 -11.97 1.21 1.78
C GLU A 45 -10.78 0.24 1.81
N GLU A 46 -10.98 -1.03 1.45
CA GLU A 46 -9.90 -2.02 1.38
C GLU A 46 -8.84 -1.62 0.36
N LYS A 47 -9.25 -1.20 -0.85
CA LYS A 47 -8.31 -0.72 -1.88
C LYS A 47 -7.56 0.54 -1.47
N PHE A 48 -8.20 1.43 -0.71
CA PHE A 48 -7.56 2.62 -0.17
C PHE A 48 -6.48 2.25 0.86
N LYS A 49 -6.79 1.33 1.79
CA LYS A 49 -5.84 0.82 2.78
C LYS A 49 -4.66 0.12 2.12
N GLU A 50 -4.92 -0.76 1.15
CA GLU A 50 -3.86 -1.44 0.39
C GLU A 50 -2.97 -0.43 -0.36
N ALA A 51 -3.56 0.58 -1.01
CA ALA A 51 -2.79 1.60 -1.72
C ALA A 51 -1.93 2.46 -0.78
N ALA A 52 -2.44 2.76 0.42
CA ALA A 52 -1.69 3.49 1.45
C ALA A 52 -0.51 2.67 1.97
N GLU A 53 -0.73 1.39 2.31
CA GLU A 53 0.33 0.47 2.73
C GLU A 53 1.40 0.30 1.65
N ALA A 54 0.97 0.08 0.40
CA ALA A 54 1.86 -0.04 -0.75
C ALA A 54 2.74 1.21 -0.93
N TYR A 55 2.14 2.40 -0.86
CA TYR A 55 2.89 3.65 -0.99
C TYR A 55 3.85 3.86 0.19
N GLU A 56 3.44 3.54 1.42
CA GLU A 56 4.29 3.69 2.60
C GLU A 56 5.55 2.83 2.49
N VAL A 57 5.40 1.59 2.02
CA VAL A 57 6.51 0.66 1.80
C VAL A 57 7.39 1.09 0.62
N LEU A 58 6.79 1.38 -0.53
CA LEU A 58 7.54 1.63 -1.76
C LEU A 58 8.19 3.03 -1.82
N SER A 59 7.64 4.03 -1.13
CA SER A 59 8.22 5.38 -1.07
C SER A 59 9.42 5.48 -0.10
N ASN A 60 9.54 4.57 0.86
CA ASN A 60 10.71 4.52 1.73
C ASN A 60 11.74 3.55 1.14
N LYS A 61 12.93 4.06 0.80
CA LYS A 61 13.99 3.28 0.15
C LYS A 61 14.42 2.04 0.96
N GLU A 62 14.47 2.14 2.29
CA GLU A 62 14.84 1.02 3.16
C GLU A 62 13.73 -0.03 3.23
N LYS A 63 12.47 0.41 3.33
CA LYS A 63 11.29 -0.48 3.30
C LYS A 63 11.16 -1.18 1.95
N ARG A 64 11.30 -0.43 0.86
CA ARG A 64 11.30 -0.94 -0.52
C ARG A 64 12.40 -1.99 -0.70
N ALA A 65 13.62 -1.73 -0.25
CA ALA A 65 14.70 -2.71 -0.33
C ALA A 65 14.38 -4.01 0.43
N LYS A 66 13.80 -3.91 1.64
CA LYS A 66 13.34 -5.09 2.40
C LYS A 66 12.20 -5.83 1.69
N TYR A 67 11.26 -5.09 1.13
CA TYR A 67 10.14 -5.65 0.36
C TYR A 67 10.62 -6.36 -0.90
N ASP A 68 11.56 -5.76 -1.63
CA ASP A 68 12.14 -6.35 -2.85
C ASP A 68 12.93 -7.62 -2.52
N GLN A 69 13.55 -7.69 -1.34
CA GLN A 69 14.35 -8.84 -0.91
C GLN A 69 13.52 -9.98 -0.30
N PHE A 70 12.47 -9.67 0.47
CA PHE A 70 11.74 -10.64 1.29
C PHE A 70 10.22 -10.67 1.04
N GLY A 71 9.72 -9.86 0.11
CA GLY A 71 8.29 -9.65 -0.12
C GLY A 71 7.59 -9.03 1.09
N HIS A 72 6.29 -9.31 1.25
CA HIS A 72 5.49 -8.80 2.37
C HIS A 72 6.05 -9.22 3.74
N ALA A 73 6.72 -10.37 3.85
CA ALA A 73 7.35 -10.83 5.09
C ALA A 73 8.47 -9.90 5.60
N GLY A 74 9.11 -9.12 4.71
CA GLY A 74 10.14 -8.15 5.08
C GLY A 74 9.62 -6.87 5.72
N VAL A 75 8.30 -6.64 5.64
CA VAL A 75 7.65 -5.38 6.05
C VAL A 75 6.43 -5.58 6.94
N ASP A 76 5.92 -6.80 7.12
CA ASP A 76 4.81 -7.17 8.02
C ASP A 76 5.18 -7.19 9.53
N GLY A 77 6.33 -6.61 9.92
CA GLY A 77 6.77 -6.59 11.32
C GLY A 77 5.91 -5.68 12.22
N PRO A 78 5.87 -5.93 13.55
CA PRO A 78 4.97 -5.27 14.53
C PRO A 78 5.18 -3.76 14.74
N GLY A 79 5.95 -3.10 13.88
CA GLY A 79 6.13 -1.64 13.88
C GLY A 79 5.95 -0.98 12.51
N PHE A 80 5.49 -1.71 11.49
CA PHE A 80 5.39 -1.22 10.10
C PHE A 80 3.97 -1.29 9.50
N GLY A 81 3.03 -1.97 10.15
CA GLY A 81 1.60 -1.95 9.78
C GLY A 81 0.85 -0.90 10.61
N GLY A 82 0.79 0.34 10.12
CA GLY A 82 -0.10 1.34 10.69
C GLY A 82 -1.57 0.96 10.50
N ALA A 83 -2.24 0.69 11.62
CA ALA A 83 -3.68 0.48 11.84
C ALA A 83 -4.18 -0.98 11.85
N GLY A 84 -4.14 -1.62 13.03
CA GLY A 84 -4.94 -2.83 13.25
C GLY A 84 -4.74 -3.63 14.54
N ALA A 85 -3.72 -3.38 15.37
CA ALA A 85 -3.49 -4.16 16.60
C ALA A 85 -3.55 -3.27 17.84
N GLY A 86 -4.78 -2.88 18.21
CA GLY A 86 -5.07 -2.08 19.40
C GLY A 86 -6.53 -2.20 19.79
N MET A 87 -7.02 -3.44 19.93
CA MET A 87 -8.26 -3.74 20.63
C MET A 87 -7.88 -4.31 22.00
N ASN A 88 -7.99 -3.49 23.05
CA ASN A 88 -8.18 -3.95 24.42
C ASN A 88 -9.57 -3.49 24.85
#